data_AF-A0AAV1LAZ1-F1
#
_entry.id   AF-A0AAV1LAZ1-F1
#
_cell.length_a   1.000
_cell.length_b   1.000
_cell.length_c   1.000
_cell.angle_alpha   90.00
_cell.angle_beta   90.00
_cell.angle_gamma   90.00
#
_symmetry.space_group_name_H-M   'P 1'
#
loop_
_entity.id
_entity.type
_entity.pdbx_description
1 polymer ?
#
loop_
_entity_poly.entity_id
_entity_poly.type
_entity_poly.pdbx_seq_one_letter_code
_entity_poly.pdbx_strand_id
1 'polypeptide(L)'
;MKILCSHHHQEVSDTVLDLEHELQEDFDPSEIEDSDGSDADEDEWKKVAWSQNPVVSLFDSIQLQPVRNIANRTRPLVFFEMFFDSEAIDMIITQTNLYASQCNDQNCEQVSATEIKALLGMIIQMGIHKLPCIEDYWSSDPLLHVVQIAETMTLKRFQKLMKYLHLNDNANMPNRNDDNYDKLYKIRPLLDYINVKCQTNAKNTHSQSIDECMIKFKVRSTLKQYMSMKPIKRGFKVWARADSHSGYLYQFQVYAGKTENVETGLGSNVVMTLCQSLINETYMGHIAFDNFSSPALLQTLYNNCIYATATVKNDRQDMPLIIKKHKATGNKEIDEKIAKAVKNANQKTKKLKRGEWKWRVKNNVGFIIWKDNKLVSILSTAFHPKQKTSCERTQNDGSKKSFPCPLTIIEYTKRMGGVDRFDQKRTPYAVGRKSSKWWKRIFYFLIDAAITNAYILYASNIRNHTVLSQKEFRLTLSRELVANATFRKRPFATMPKFASKKSKSVQSEESESRQKKLFGVPREIRFSELGAHWPVELSTYRRCRLCSSAHNNQRSRIQCDRCQVPLCAVPCLKTKSTNIFVVGTMVKSRTTSYLVAGTQRVNNIKIR
;
A
#
# COMPACT_ATOMS: atom_id res chain seq x y z
N MET A 1 24.60 30.74 -14.78
CA MET A 1 23.38 29.92 -14.54
C MET A 1 22.15 30.36 -15.35
N LYS A 2 21.77 31.66 -15.44
CA LYS A 2 20.70 32.10 -16.38
C LYS A 2 20.95 31.72 -17.85
N ILE A 3 22.21 31.70 -18.26
CA ILE A 3 22.67 31.44 -19.63
C ILE A 3 22.59 29.95 -20.03
N LEU A 4 22.64 29.02 -19.06
CA LEU A 4 22.62 27.58 -19.33
C LEU A 4 21.22 27.09 -19.71
N CYS A 5 20.17 27.63 -19.09
CA CYS A 5 18.79 27.28 -19.44
C CYS A 5 18.40 27.84 -20.83
N SER A 6 18.84 29.05 -21.17
CA SER A 6 18.58 29.64 -22.50
C SER A 6 19.37 28.99 -23.63
N HIS A 7 20.62 28.60 -23.42
CA HIS A 7 21.41 27.92 -24.45
C HIS A 7 21.00 26.46 -24.67
N HIS A 8 20.57 25.74 -23.63
CA HIS A 8 20.05 24.38 -23.82
C HIS A 8 18.66 24.39 -24.48
N HIS A 9 17.86 25.45 -24.29
CA HIS A 9 16.66 25.67 -25.08
C HIS A 9 16.95 25.94 -26.58
N GLN A 10 18.12 26.49 -26.92
CA GLN A 10 18.57 26.62 -28.33
C GLN A 10 19.07 25.28 -28.91
N GLU A 11 19.76 24.44 -28.14
CA GLU A 11 20.17 23.10 -28.63
C GLU A 11 18.97 22.14 -28.83
N VAL A 12 17.90 22.30 -28.05
CA VAL A 12 16.63 21.57 -28.26
C VAL A 12 15.86 22.13 -29.47
N SER A 13 15.99 23.43 -29.78
CA SER A 13 15.44 24.01 -31.01
C SER A 13 15.97 23.28 -32.25
N ASP A 14 17.28 23.01 -32.31
CA ASP A 14 17.90 22.39 -33.50
C ASP A 14 17.50 20.92 -33.75
N THR A 15 16.99 20.22 -32.72
CA THR A 15 16.46 18.84 -32.86
C THR A 15 14.94 18.80 -33.06
N VAL A 16 14.24 19.93 -32.87
CA VAL A 16 12.78 20.08 -33.03
C VAL A 16 12.41 20.68 -34.39
N LEU A 17 13.37 21.29 -35.10
CA LEU A 17 13.18 21.84 -36.46
C LEU A 17 12.66 20.83 -37.50
N ASP A 18 12.89 19.52 -37.32
CA ASP A 18 12.37 18.49 -38.24
C ASP A 18 10.89 18.11 -37.99
N LEU A 19 10.29 18.55 -36.87
CA LEU A 19 8.88 18.30 -36.51
C LEU A 19 8.00 19.56 -36.55
N GLU A 20 8.58 20.75 -36.62
CA GLU A 20 7.85 22.03 -36.67
C GLU A 20 7.19 22.31 -38.03
N HIS A 21 7.52 21.56 -39.08
CA HIS A 21 7.07 21.85 -40.43
C HIS A 21 5.61 21.42 -40.75
N GLU A 22 4.86 20.84 -39.80
CA GLU A 22 3.48 20.37 -40.07
C GLU A 22 2.35 20.91 -39.16
N LEU A 23 2.59 21.73 -38.13
CA LEU A 23 1.48 22.28 -37.31
C LEU A 23 1.77 23.70 -36.79
N GLN A 24 1.81 24.67 -37.69
CA GLN A 24 1.61 26.09 -37.35
C GLN A 24 0.11 26.43 -37.47
N GLU A 25 -0.61 26.42 -36.35
CA GLU A 25 -1.81 27.25 -36.23
C GLU A 25 -1.34 28.63 -35.79
N ASP A 26 -1.46 29.61 -36.69
CA ASP A 26 -1.05 31.00 -36.50
C ASP A 26 -1.81 31.64 -35.32
N PHE A 27 -1.08 31.93 -34.24
CA PHE A 27 -1.56 32.76 -33.14
C PHE A 27 -1.38 34.24 -33.53
N ASP A 28 -2.46 34.90 -33.95
CA ASP A 28 -2.48 36.34 -34.19
C ASP A 28 -2.53 37.12 -32.85
N PRO A 29 -1.48 37.88 -32.49
CA PRO A 29 -1.45 38.64 -31.24
C PRO A 29 -2.39 39.85 -31.22
N SER A 30 -3.02 40.21 -32.34
CA SER A 30 -3.82 41.44 -32.50
C SER A 30 -5.30 41.28 -32.14
N GLU A 31 -5.82 40.05 -32.08
CA GLU A 31 -7.17 39.79 -31.59
C GLU A 31 -7.14 39.55 -30.08
N ILE A 32 -7.43 40.58 -29.28
CA ILE A 32 -8.12 40.57 -27.96
C ILE A 32 -7.71 41.84 -27.21
N GLU A 33 -8.48 42.91 -27.41
CA GLU A 33 -8.51 44.04 -26.48
C GLU A 33 -9.31 43.64 -25.22
N ASP A 34 -8.60 43.19 -24.18
CA ASP A 34 -9.19 43.09 -22.84
C ASP A 34 -9.31 44.50 -22.24
N SER A 35 -10.43 45.17 -22.50
CA SER A 35 -10.88 46.40 -21.80
C SER A 35 -11.23 46.07 -20.34
N ASP A 36 -10.22 45.82 -19.53
CA ASP A 36 -10.31 45.77 -18.07
C ASP A 36 -9.36 46.84 -17.56
N GLY A 37 -9.90 48.03 -17.31
CA GLY A 37 -9.17 49.24 -16.91
C GLY A 37 -8.19 49.03 -15.74
N SER A 38 -7.14 49.85 -15.72
CA SER A 38 -5.97 49.80 -14.83
C SER A 38 -6.32 49.38 -13.39
N ASP A 39 -6.15 48.09 -13.12
CA ASP A 39 -6.16 47.55 -11.77
C ASP A 39 -4.75 47.80 -11.18
N ALA A 40 -4.67 48.37 -9.97
CA ALA A 40 -3.45 48.77 -9.25
C ALA A 40 -2.47 47.62 -8.86
N ASP A 41 -2.33 46.60 -9.69
CA ASP A 41 -1.53 45.36 -9.53
C ASP A 41 -0.21 45.40 -10.34
N GLU A 42 0.17 46.54 -10.93
CA GLU A 42 1.08 46.59 -12.10
C GLU A 42 2.58 46.38 -11.84
N ASP A 43 3.10 46.49 -10.62
CA ASP A 43 4.57 46.44 -10.42
C ASP A 43 5.14 45.00 -10.49
N GLU A 44 4.51 44.01 -9.85
CA GLU A 44 5.03 42.63 -9.77
C GLU A 44 4.19 41.58 -10.50
N TRP A 45 2.86 41.62 -10.39
CA TRP A 45 1.96 40.60 -10.95
C TRP A 45 1.23 41.17 -12.16
N LYS A 46 1.80 40.96 -13.35
CA LYS A 46 1.40 41.64 -14.58
C LYS A 46 0.47 40.79 -15.45
N LYS A 47 -0.32 41.42 -16.31
CA LYS A 47 -1.08 40.76 -17.40
C LYS A 47 -0.21 40.61 -18.66
N VAL A 48 0.92 39.90 -18.55
CA VAL A 48 1.87 39.74 -19.67
C VAL A 48 1.84 38.30 -20.15
N ALA A 49 1.96 38.11 -21.47
CA ALA A 49 2.12 36.79 -22.06
C ALA A 49 3.50 36.20 -21.71
N TRP A 50 3.59 34.89 -21.47
CA TRP A 50 4.90 34.26 -21.30
C TRP A 50 5.70 34.32 -22.59
N SER A 51 7.01 34.49 -22.47
CA SER A 51 7.93 34.41 -23.60
C SER A 51 8.30 32.99 -23.99
N GLN A 52 8.06 31.98 -23.13
CA GLN A 52 8.44 30.59 -23.36
C GLN A 52 7.34 29.64 -22.85
N ASN A 53 6.90 28.72 -23.71
CA ASN A 53 5.99 27.63 -23.36
C ASN A 53 6.73 26.30 -23.52
N PRO A 54 6.60 25.36 -22.57
CA PRO A 54 7.04 24.00 -22.83
C PRO A 54 6.18 23.36 -23.92
N VAL A 55 6.78 22.45 -24.68
CA VAL A 55 6.07 21.58 -25.61
C VAL A 55 5.23 20.58 -24.81
N VAL A 56 3.93 20.85 -24.67
CA VAL A 56 3.00 20.07 -23.82
C VAL A 56 2.96 18.58 -24.18
N SER A 57 3.12 18.25 -25.47
CA SER A 57 3.13 16.87 -25.95
C SER A 57 4.29 16.05 -25.37
N LEU A 58 5.39 16.69 -24.94
CA LEU A 58 6.49 16.02 -24.23
C LEU A 58 6.02 15.42 -22.90
N PHE A 59 5.08 16.06 -22.21
CA PHE A 59 4.55 15.53 -20.94
C PHE A 59 3.63 14.32 -21.16
N ASP A 60 3.13 14.15 -22.38
CA ASP A 60 2.19 13.10 -22.76
C ASP A 60 2.85 11.93 -23.50
N SER A 61 4.13 12.05 -23.88
CA SER A 61 4.93 10.98 -24.49
C SER A 61 5.30 9.90 -23.46
N ILE A 62 4.32 9.10 -23.05
CA ILE A 62 4.49 8.15 -21.95
C ILE A 62 4.99 6.80 -22.46
N GLN A 63 6.22 6.44 -22.11
CA GLN A 63 6.62 5.05 -21.95
C GLN A 63 7.46 4.88 -20.68
N LEU A 64 6.80 4.52 -19.58
CA LEU A 64 7.51 4.04 -18.40
C LEU A 64 8.26 2.77 -18.78
N GLN A 65 9.58 2.77 -18.63
CA GLN A 65 10.42 1.62 -18.94
C GLN A 65 11.33 1.30 -17.75
N PRO A 66 11.65 0.02 -17.53
CA PRO A 66 12.73 -0.33 -16.62
C PRO A 66 14.05 0.28 -17.11
N VAL A 67 14.92 0.66 -16.17
CA VAL A 67 16.27 1.17 -16.52
C VAL A 67 17.10 0.09 -17.20
N ARG A 68 16.99 -1.14 -16.71
CA ARG A 68 17.64 -2.31 -17.29
C ARG A 68 16.80 -2.86 -18.44
N ASN A 69 17.45 -3.31 -19.50
CA ASN A 69 16.77 -4.05 -20.55
C ASN A 69 16.33 -5.42 -19.99
N ILE A 70 15.02 -5.64 -19.95
CA ILE A 70 14.43 -6.88 -19.44
C ILE A 70 13.77 -7.59 -20.62
N ALA A 71 14.13 -8.85 -20.84
CA ALA A 71 13.55 -9.66 -21.90
C ALA A 71 12.02 -9.70 -21.81
N ASN A 72 11.37 -9.79 -22.97
CA ASN A 72 9.94 -10.04 -23.03
C ASN A 72 9.61 -11.37 -22.33
N ARG A 73 8.43 -11.45 -21.70
CA ARG A 73 7.95 -12.63 -20.96
C ARG A 73 8.79 -13.01 -19.73
N THR A 74 9.60 -12.09 -19.21
CA THR A 74 10.30 -12.30 -17.94
C THR A 74 9.31 -12.54 -16.79
N ARG A 75 9.71 -13.42 -15.87
CA ARG A 75 8.90 -13.88 -14.74
C ARG A 75 8.64 -12.75 -13.73
N PRO A 76 7.46 -12.73 -13.06
CA PRO A 76 7.16 -11.76 -12.01
C PRO A 76 8.23 -11.62 -10.92
N LEU A 77 8.88 -12.73 -10.53
CA LEU A 77 9.95 -12.73 -9.54
C LEU A 77 11.09 -11.78 -9.91
N VAL A 78 11.51 -11.75 -11.18
CA VAL A 78 12.65 -10.90 -11.61
C VAL A 78 12.34 -9.43 -11.41
N PHE A 79 11.11 -8.99 -11.71
CA PHE A 79 10.69 -7.61 -11.47
C PHE A 79 10.59 -7.28 -9.97
N PHE A 80 10.16 -8.22 -9.14
CA PHE A 80 10.13 -8.04 -7.69
C PHE A 80 11.54 -8.00 -7.08
N GLU A 81 12.45 -8.83 -7.58
CA GLU A 81 13.86 -8.88 -7.18
C GLU A 81 14.64 -7.63 -7.61
N MET A 82 14.08 -6.75 -8.44
CA MET A 82 14.65 -5.41 -8.62
C MET A 82 14.58 -4.57 -7.33
N PHE A 83 13.59 -4.84 -6.46
CA PHE A 83 13.37 -4.09 -5.21
C PHE A 83 13.81 -4.90 -3.98
N PHE A 84 13.48 -6.18 -3.94
CA PHE A 84 13.91 -7.12 -2.90
C PHE A 84 14.94 -8.09 -3.47
N ASP A 85 16.11 -7.55 -3.82
CA ASP A 85 17.26 -8.32 -4.28
C ASP A 85 17.95 -9.07 -3.13
N SER A 86 19.07 -9.73 -3.42
CA SER A 86 19.84 -10.47 -2.42
C SER A 86 20.29 -9.61 -1.24
N GLU A 87 20.59 -8.33 -1.45
CA GLU A 87 21.04 -7.42 -0.40
C GLU A 87 19.89 -7.05 0.53
N ALA A 88 18.72 -6.66 0.00
CA ALA A 88 17.53 -6.44 0.81
C ALA A 88 17.14 -7.68 1.64
N ILE A 89 17.28 -8.87 1.05
CA ILE A 89 17.02 -10.14 1.73
C ILE A 89 18.06 -10.40 2.82
N ASP A 90 19.35 -10.15 2.55
CA ASP A 90 20.41 -10.32 3.54
C ASP A 90 20.28 -9.36 4.73
N MET A 91 19.90 -8.10 4.49
CA MET A 91 19.58 -7.15 5.56
C MET A 91 18.52 -7.70 6.52
N ILE A 92 17.49 -8.38 6.00
CA ILE A 92 16.43 -9.00 6.80
C ILE A 92 16.98 -10.20 7.57
N ILE A 93 17.76 -11.08 6.91
CA ILE A 93 18.33 -12.28 7.53
C ILE A 93 19.25 -11.92 8.68
N THR A 94 20.23 -11.06 8.41
CA THR A 94 21.27 -10.64 9.35
C THR A 94 20.63 -10.06 10.61
N GLN A 95 19.71 -9.12 10.46
CA GLN A 95 19.06 -8.47 11.61
C GLN A 95 18.07 -9.40 12.34
N THR A 96 17.41 -10.31 11.63
CA THR A 96 16.52 -11.30 12.25
C THR A 96 17.29 -12.34 13.08
N ASN A 97 18.41 -12.85 12.55
CA ASN A 97 19.27 -13.79 13.27
C ASN A 97 19.95 -13.12 14.46
N LEU A 98 20.46 -11.89 14.29
CA LEU A 98 21.05 -11.11 15.38
C LEU A 98 20.05 -10.91 16.53
N TYR A 99 18.82 -10.49 16.23
CA TYR A 99 17.81 -10.29 17.26
C TYR A 99 17.38 -11.58 17.95
N ALA A 100 17.35 -12.71 17.23
CA ALA A 100 17.08 -14.01 17.83
C ALA A 100 18.15 -14.39 18.88
N SER A 101 19.43 -14.14 18.56
CA SER A 101 20.56 -14.30 19.49
C SER A 101 20.45 -13.37 20.70
N GLN A 102 20.13 -12.09 20.49
CA GLN A 102 19.91 -11.12 21.58
C GLN A 102 18.77 -11.53 22.54
N CYS A 103 17.78 -12.30 22.06
CA CYS A 103 16.70 -12.81 22.90
C CYS A 103 17.07 -14.10 23.67
N ASN A 104 18.31 -14.57 23.59
CA ASN A 104 18.79 -15.82 24.18
C ASN A 104 17.92 -17.06 23.82
N ASP A 105 17.31 -17.07 22.62
CA ASP A 105 16.61 -18.26 22.13
C ASP A 105 17.62 -19.23 21.52
N GLN A 106 18.29 -20.00 22.38
CA GLN A 106 19.27 -21.04 21.99
C GLN A 106 18.70 -22.10 21.04
N ASN A 107 17.37 -22.20 20.94
CA ASN A 107 16.67 -23.13 20.05
C ASN A 107 16.24 -22.47 18.73
N CYS A 108 16.69 -21.26 18.42
CA CYS A 108 16.37 -20.58 17.18
C CYS A 108 17.28 -21.08 16.04
N GLU A 109 16.76 -22.01 15.25
CA GLU A 109 17.39 -22.36 13.97
C GLU A 109 17.56 -21.09 13.13
N GLN A 110 18.77 -20.85 12.63
CA GLN A 110 19.10 -19.71 11.79
C GLN A 110 18.17 -19.64 10.57
N VAL A 111 17.86 -18.41 10.17
CA VAL A 111 17.01 -18.15 9.02
C VAL A 111 17.87 -18.10 7.75
N SER A 112 17.41 -18.74 6.68
CA SER A 112 18.07 -18.73 5.36
C SER A 112 17.36 -17.77 4.38
N ALA A 113 18.03 -17.46 3.27
CA ALA A 113 17.44 -16.67 2.19
C ALA A 113 16.20 -17.34 1.57
N THR A 114 16.25 -18.65 1.38
CA THR A 114 15.10 -19.43 0.88
C THR A 114 13.91 -19.34 1.84
N GLU A 115 14.16 -19.31 3.15
CA GLU A 115 13.11 -19.21 4.15
C GLU A 115 12.50 -17.80 4.23
N ILE A 116 13.29 -16.74 4.11
CA ILE A 116 12.77 -15.36 3.99
C ILE A 116 11.96 -15.19 2.71
N LYS A 117 12.46 -15.68 1.56
CA LYS A 117 11.70 -15.63 0.30
C LYS A 117 10.37 -16.39 0.43
N ALA A 118 10.37 -17.58 1.02
CA ALA A 118 9.14 -18.34 1.28
C ALA A 118 8.20 -17.60 2.25
N LEU A 119 8.72 -16.97 3.29
CA LEU A 119 7.94 -16.13 4.21
C LEU A 119 7.25 -14.97 3.49
N LEU A 120 7.97 -14.26 2.60
CA LEU A 120 7.42 -13.20 1.76
C LEU A 120 6.33 -13.74 0.83
N GLY A 121 6.58 -14.86 0.17
CA GLY A 121 5.60 -15.54 -0.69
C GLY A 121 4.31 -15.91 0.06
N MET A 122 4.44 -16.47 1.27
CA MET A 122 3.29 -16.76 2.14
C MET A 122 2.55 -15.49 2.56
N ILE A 123 3.25 -14.41 2.92
CA ILE A 123 2.64 -13.12 3.27
C ILE A 123 1.84 -12.55 2.08
N ILE A 124 2.34 -12.70 0.85
CA ILE A 124 1.63 -12.29 -0.37
C ILE A 124 0.37 -13.14 -0.58
N GLN A 125 0.45 -14.46 -0.46
CA GLN A 125 -0.72 -15.36 -0.56
C GLN A 125 -1.78 -15.00 0.50
N MET A 126 -1.35 -14.70 1.73
CA MET A 126 -2.23 -14.26 2.81
C MET A 126 -2.84 -12.87 2.57
N GLY A 127 -2.24 -12.04 1.72
CA GLY A 127 -2.83 -10.77 1.25
C GLY A 127 -3.99 -11.00 0.27
N ILE A 128 -3.87 -12.02 -0.58
CA ILE A 128 -4.88 -12.41 -1.57
C ILE A 128 -6.04 -13.17 -0.90
N HIS A 129 -5.72 -14.22 -0.13
CA HIS A 129 -6.70 -15.05 0.55
C HIS A 129 -6.63 -14.75 2.05
N LYS A 130 -7.48 -13.85 2.55
CA LYS A 130 -7.41 -13.34 3.92
C LYS A 130 -8.35 -14.06 4.89
N LEU A 131 -7.80 -14.97 5.71
CA LEU A 131 -8.54 -15.64 6.78
C LEU A 131 -8.66 -14.78 8.06
N PRO A 132 -9.68 -15.05 8.92
CA PRO A 132 -9.92 -14.31 10.15
C PRO A 132 -8.71 -14.26 11.10
N CYS A 133 -8.05 -15.40 11.30
CA CYS A 133 -6.84 -15.55 12.11
C CYS A 133 -5.68 -16.13 11.30
N ILE A 134 -4.45 -15.94 11.78
CA ILE A 134 -3.24 -16.50 11.13
C ILE A 134 -3.18 -18.00 11.34
N GLU A 135 -3.64 -18.48 12.50
CA GLU A 135 -3.65 -19.89 12.85
C GLU A 135 -4.55 -20.72 11.91
N ASP A 136 -5.59 -20.08 11.35
CA ASP A 136 -6.58 -20.73 10.50
C ASP A 136 -5.97 -21.34 9.23
N TYR A 137 -4.91 -20.74 8.67
CA TYR A 137 -4.21 -21.31 7.51
C TYR A 137 -3.64 -22.71 7.77
N TRP A 138 -3.30 -23.00 9.03
CA TRP A 138 -2.81 -24.31 9.48
C TRP A 138 -3.88 -25.12 10.20
N SER A 139 -5.14 -24.68 10.15
CA SER A 139 -6.26 -25.38 10.77
C SER A 139 -6.34 -26.80 10.23
N SER A 140 -6.84 -27.70 11.07
CA SER A 140 -7.21 -29.05 10.62
C SER A 140 -8.65 -29.11 10.08
N ASP A 141 -9.40 -28.02 10.21
CA ASP A 141 -10.72 -27.85 9.60
C ASP A 141 -10.56 -27.59 8.08
N PRO A 142 -11.11 -28.45 7.21
CA PRO A 142 -11.01 -28.29 5.75
C PRO A 142 -11.53 -26.96 5.22
N LEU A 143 -12.47 -26.31 5.91
CA LEU A 143 -13.01 -25.01 5.49
C LEU A 143 -11.99 -23.87 5.64
N LEU A 144 -11.09 -23.99 6.62
CA LEU A 144 -10.09 -22.98 6.95
C LEU A 144 -8.69 -23.35 6.44
N HIS A 145 -8.42 -24.65 6.29
CA HIS A 145 -7.11 -25.17 5.95
C HIS A 145 -6.62 -24.69 4.58
N VAL A 146 -5.40 -24.16 4.52
CA VAL A 146 -4.76 -23.76 3.25
C VAL A 146 -3.53 -24.62 3.04
N VAL A 147 -3.67 -25.64 2.19
CA VAL A 147 -2.63 -26.65 1.92
C VAL A 147 -1.31 -26.01 1.55
N GLN A 148 -1.30 -25.06 0.62
CA GLN A 148 -0.06 -24.41 0.15
C GLN A 148 0.71 -23.76 1.31
N ILE A 149 0.04 -22.94 2.13
CA ILE A 149 0.64 -22.30 3.31
C ILE A 149 1.09 -23.33 4.35
N ALA A 150 0.21 -24.31 4.62
CA ALA A 150 0.46 -25.30 5.64
C ALA A 150 1.61 -26.24 5.28
N GLU A 151 1.84 -26.56 4.01
CA GLU A 151 2.93 -27.41 3.55
C GLU A 151 4.27 -26.66 3.41
N THR A 152 4.26 -25.36 3.11
CA THR A 152 5.50 -24.57 3.03
C THR A 152 6.26 -24.56 4.36
N MET A 153 5.62 -24.22 5.48
CA MET A 153 6.27 -24.29 6.80
C MET A 153 5.26 -24.52 7.91
N THR A 154 5.72 -24.95 9.10
CA THR A 154 4.83 -25.14 10.25
C THR A 154 4.36 -23.80 10.82
N LEU A 155 3.15 -23.76 11.41
CA LEU A 155 2.65 -22.59 12.16
C LEU A 155 3.66 -22.11 13.21
N LYS A 156 4.31 -23.05 13.92
CA LYS A 156 5.32 -22.72 14.94
C LYS A 156 6.52 -21.99 14.33
N ARG A 157 7.03 -22.47 13.19
CA ARG A 157 8.16 -21.83 12.51
C ARG A 157 7.76 -20.46 11.98
N PHE A 158 6.61 -20.36 11.32
CA PHE A 158 6.08 -19.07 10.86
C PHE A 158 5.93 -18.05 12.01
N GLN A 159 5.34 -18.46 13.13
CA GLN A 159 5.21 -17.59 14.31
C GLN A 159 6.58 -17.22 14.90
N LYS A 160 7.56 -18.13 14.89
CA LYS A 160 8.94 -17.88 15.34
C LYS A 160 9.65 -16.85 14.45
N LEU A 161 9.59 -17.03 13.13
CA LEU A 161 10.09 -16.06 12.15
C LEU A 161 9.44 -14.69 12.34
N MET A 162 8.11 -14.65 12.41
CA MET A 162 7.39 -13.39 12.63
C MET A 162 7.69 -12.76 13.99
N LYS A 163 8.01 -13.54 15.03
CA LYS A 163 8.41 -13.02 16.35
C LYS A 163 9.75 -12.30 16.28
N TYR A 164 10.75 -12.96 15.66
CA TYR A 164 12.14 -12.48 15.62
C TYR A 164 12.45 -11.55 14.45
N LEU A 165 11.62 -11.50 13.41
CA LEU A 165 11.78 -10.58 12.29
C LEU A 165 12.18 -9.18 12.78
N HIS A 166 13.37 -8.74 12.37
CA HIS A 166 13.98 -7.45 12.69
C HIS A 166 14.69 -6.90 11.44
N LEU A 167 14.83 -5.58 11.40
CA LEU A 167 15.34 -4.84 10.24
C LEU A 167 16.43 -3.83 10.62
N ASN A 168 16.78 -3.74 11.90
CA ASN A 168 17.88 -2.92 12.41
C ASN A 168 18.29 -3.43 13.80
N ASP A 169 19.53 -3.14 14.21
CA ASP A 169 20.08 -3.61 15.48
C ASP A 169 19.56 -2.74 16.63
N ASN A 170 18.84 -3.36 17.56
CA ASN A 170 18.31 -2.62 18.71
C ASN A 170 19.40 -2.15 19.69
N ALA A 171 20.57 -2.79 19.70
CA ALA A 171 21.67 -2.41 20.59
C ALA A 171 22.23 -1.02 20.26
N ASN A 172 22.14 -0.61 18.99
CA ASN A 172 22.66 0.66 18.50
C ASN A 172 21.59 1.75 18.40
N MET A 173 20.38 1.52 18.94
CA MET A 173 19.29 2.48 18.88
C MET A 173 19.55 3.62 19.87
N PRO A 174 19.68 4.88 19.42
CA PRO A 174 19.87 6.01 20.31
C PRO A 174 18.70 6.15 21.30
N ASN A 175 18.99 6.74 22.45
CA ASN A 175 17.96 7.05 23.45
C ASN A 175 17.00 8.12 22.91
N ARG A 176 15.77 8.18 23.43
CA ARG A 176 14.75 9.12 22.95
C ARG A 176 15.10 10.59 23.11
N ASN A 177 15.99 10.90 24.04
CA ASN A 177 16.42 12.26 24.36
C ASN A 177 17.72 12.63 23.62
N ASP A 178 18.25 11.73 22.80
CA ASP A 178 19.42 11.97 21.96
C ASP A 178 18.98 12.73 20.70
N ASP A 179 19.76 13.72 20.28
CA ASP A 179 19.51 14.48 19.05
C ASP A 179 19.52 13.58 17.80
N ASN A 180 20.24 12.46 17.86
CA ASN A 180 20.32 11.46 16.79
C ASN A 180 19.13 10.47 16.80
N TYR A 181 18.12 10.68 17.65
CA TYR A 181 16.99 9.76 17.76
C TYR A 181 16.08 9.78 16.52
N ASP A 182 16.18 8.75 15.68
CA ASP A 182 15.24 8.52 14.59
C ASP A 182 14.02 7.71 15.07
N LYS A 183 12.82 8.32 14.99
CA LYS A 183 11.55 7.62 15.29
C LYS A 183 11.30 6.42 14.36
N LEU A 184 11.92 6.38 13.18
CA LEU A 184 11.80 5.29 12.22
C LEU A 184 12.98 4.30 12.27
N TYR A 185 13.90 4.44 13.24
CA TYR A 185 15.14 3.69 13.35
C TYR A 185 15.00 2.18 13.06
N LYS A 186 13.96 1.54 13.63
CA LYS A 186 13.73 0.09 13.51
C LYS A 186 13.50 -0.42 12.07
N ILE A 187 13.19 0.47 11.13
CA ILE A 187 12.96 0.11 9.72
C ILE A 187 13.83 0.95 8.78
N ARG A 188 14.56 1.94 9.29
CA ARG A 188 15.29 2.93 8.51
C ARG A 188 16.15 2.32 7.40
N PRO A 189 17.01 1.31 7.66
CA PRO A 189 17.89 0.78 6.62
C PRO A 189 17.11 0.22 5.42
N LEU A 190 16.14 -0.68 5.67
CA LEU A 190 15.34 -1.25 4.59
C LEU A 190 14.43 -0.21 3.94
N LEU A 191 13.90 0.75 4.70
CA LEU A 191 13.07 1.83 4.17
C LEU A 191 13.82 2.65 3.13
N ASP A 192 15.03 3.11 3.47
CA ASP A 192 15.85 3.93 2.60
C ASP A 192 16.33 3.12 1.39
N TYR A 193 16.71 1.85 1.61
CA TYR A 193 17.11 0.93 0.55
C TYR A 193 16.02 0.77 -0.52
N ILE A 194 14.79 0.43 -0.11
CA ILE A 194 13.66 0.25 -1.03
C ILE A 194 13.31 1.58 -1.72
N ASN A 195 13.43 2.71 -1.03
CA ASN A 195 13.19 4.03 -1.59
C ASN A 195 14.20 4.39 -2.69
N VAL A 196 15.48 4.01 -2.53
CA VAL A 196 16.49 4.13 -3.59
C VAL A 196 16.13 3.24 -4.77
N LYS A 197 15.78 1.97 -4.54
CA LYS A 197 15.37 1.05 -5.62
C LYS A 197 14.14 1.54 -6.38
N CYS A 198 13.20 2.21 -5.71
CA CYS A 198 12.06 2.86 -6.37
C CYS A 198 12.50 3.90 -7.41
N GLN A 199 13.54 4.67 -7.10
CA GLN A 199 14.08 5.70 -7.99
C GLN A 199 14.92 5.10 -9.13
N THR A 200 15.78 4.12 -8.83
CA THR A 200 16.81 3.66 -9.79
C THR A 200 16.35 2.58 -10.76
N ASN A 201 15.19 1.96 -10.54
CA ASN A 201 14.74 0.82 -11.35
C ASN A 201 13.87 1.18 -12.55
N ALA A 202 13.32 2.40 -12.59
CA ALA A 202 12.51 2.90 -13.68
C ALA A 202 13.08 4.21 -14.20
N LYS A 203 13.04 4.41 -15.51
CA LYS A 203 13.36 5.72 -16.09
C LYS A 203 12.31 6.75 -15.64
N ASN A 204 12.73 7.99 -15.41
CA ASN A 204 11.80 9.08 -15.14
C ASN A 204 10.93 9.35 -16.36
N THR A 205 9.61 9.37 -16.18
CA THR A 205 8.67 9.88 -17.18
C THR A 205 8.57 11.40 -17.09
N HIS A 206 8.12 12.05 -18.16
CA HIS A 206 7.96 13.52 -18.23
C HIS A 206 6.72 14.06 -17.49
N SER A 207 5.96 13.23 -16.78
CA SER A 207 4.77 13.65 -16.04
C SER A 207 4.63 12.91 -14.72
N GLN A 208 4.83 13.62 -13.60
CA GLN A 208 4.77 13.06 -12.25
C GLN A 208 3.86 13.87 -11.33
N SER A 209 3.50 13.28 -10.20
CA SER A 209 2.65 13.93 -9.21
C SER A 209 3.17 13.69 -7.79
N ILE A 210 2.95 14.66 -6.92
CA ILE A 210 3.27 14.58 -5.49
C ILE A 210 1.99 14.73 -4.68
N ASP A 211 1.73 13.74 -3.83
CA ASP A 211 0.64 13.77 -2.86
C ASP A 211 0.97 12.85 -1.67
N GLU A 212 0.02 12.74 -0.75
CA GLU A 212 0.06 11.86 0.39
C GLU A 212 -0.72 10.56 0.19
N CYS A 213 -0.16 9.46 0.70
CA CYS A 213 -0.87 8.22 0.93
C CYS A 213 -0.88 7.84 2.41
N MET A 214 -1.73 6.86 2.76
CA MET A 214 -1.98 6.48 4.16
C MET A 214 -1.72 5.00 4.42
N ILE A 215 -0.98 4.71 5.50
CA ILE A 215 -0.79 3.36 6.03
C ILE A 215 -1.71 3.17 7.25
N LYS A 216 -2.76 2.37 7.10
CA LYS A 216 -3.73 2.12 8.19
C LYS A 216 -3.04 1.60 9.45
N PHE A 217 -3.23 2.30 10.58
CA PHE A 217 -2.77 1.87 11.89
C PHE A 217 -3.70 2.41 12.99
N LYS A 218 -4.19 1.52 13.85
CA LYS A 218 -5.17 1.88 14.89
C LYS A 218 -4.57 2.01 16.30
N VAL A 219 -3.44 1.35 16.56
CA VAL A 219 -2.81 1.32 17.90
C VAL A 219 -2.20 2.69 18.23
N ARG A 220 -1.87 2.93 19.50
CA ARG A 220 -1.21 4.15 19.96
C ARG A 220 0.20 4.24 19.36
N SER A 221 0.52 5.36 18.72
CA SER A 221 1.84 5.70 18.21
C SER A 221 1.89 7.22 18.02
N THR A 222 3.05 7.81 18.29
CA THR A 222 3.34 9.24 18.09
C THR A 222 3.44 9.63 16.61
N LEU A 223 3.68 8.66 15.72
CA LEU A 223 3.77 8.88 14.26
C LEU A 223 2.40 8.97 13.58
N LYS A 224 1.33 8.63 14.29
CA LYS A 224 -0.02 8.52 13.72
C LYS A 224 -0.60 9.89 13.40
N GLN A 225 -1.08 10.06 12.17
CA GLN A 225 -1.77 11.24 11.70
C GLN A 225 -3.27 10.98 11.50
N TYR A 226 -4.06 12.05 11.56
CA TYR A 226 -5.48 12.05 11.21
C TYR A 226 -5.70 12.86 9.94
N MET A 227 -6.25 12.21 8.90
CA MET A 227 -6.54 12.81 7.61
C MET A 227 -8.04 12.64 7.33
N SER A 228 -8.86 13.66 7.62
CA SER A 228 -10.33 13.57 7.56
C SER A 228 -10.87 13.19 6.18
N MET A 229 -10.21 13.67 5.12
CA MET A 229 -10.63 13.53 3.73
C MET A 229 -10.12 12.27 3.03
N LYS A 230 -9.18 11.52 3.62
CA LYS A 230 -8.66 10.27 3.02
C LYS A 230 -9.49 9.05 3.50
N PRO A 231 -9.68 8.01 2.66
CA PRO A 231 -10.42 6.80 3.05
C PRO A 231 -9.87 6.14 4.33
N ILE A 232 -8.55 6.13 4.47
CA ILE A 232 -7.86 5.72 5.70
C ILE A 232 -7.62 6.97 6.55
N LYS A 233 -8.58 7.28 7.43
CA LYS A 233 -8.52 8.50 8.26
C LYS A 233 -7.44 8.50 9.34
N ARG A 234 -7.03 7.33 9.85
CA ARG A 234 -6.05 7.20 10.96
C ARG A 234 -4.95 6.21 10.58
N GLY A 235 -3.71 6.67 10.59
CA GLY A 235 -2.57 5.87 10.16
C GLY A 235 -1.26 6.64 10.10
N PHE A 236 -0.25 6.08 9.46
CA PHE A 236 0.98 6.81 9.12
C PHE A 236 0.76 7.53 7.79
N LYS A 237 1.08 8.81 7.78
CA LYS A 237 1.09 9.63 6.56
C LYS A 237 2.42 9.40 5.83
N VAL A 238 2.35 9.21 4.52
CA VAL A 238 3.52 9.05 3.66
C VAL A 238 3.38 10.04 2.51
N TRP A 239 4.36 10.91 2.35
CA TRP A 239 4.49 11.74 1.14
C TRP A 239 5.06 10.88 0.02
N ALA A 240 4.53 11.00 -1.18
CA ALA A 240 4.88 10.16 -2.31
C ALA A 240 4.99 11.00 -3.58
N ARG A 241 6.02 10.73 -4.38
CA ARG A 241 6.15 11.15 -5.79
C ARG A 241 5.91 9.93 -6.66
N ALA A 242 4.92 10.01 -7.55
CA ALA A 242 4.55 8.91 -8.43
C ALA A 242 4.33 9.38 -9.88
N ASP A 243 4.56 8.49 -10.82
CA ASP A 243 4.21 8.69 -12.23
C ASP A 243 2.73 9.02 -12.37
N SER A 244 2.43 10.05 -13.14
CA SER A 244 1.06 10.56 -13.27
C SER A 244 0.13 9.53 -13.87
N HIS A 245 0.58 8.77 -14.87
CA HIS A 245 -0.27 7.88 -15.66
C HIS A 245 -0.38 6.46 -15.08
N SER A 246 0.75 5.84 -14.79
CA SER A 246 0.85 4.45 -14.33
C SER A 246 0.69 4.32 -12.81
N GLY A 247 0.99 5.38 -12.04
CA GLY A 247 1.09 5.32 -10.59
C GLY A 247 2.34 4.57 -10.09
N TYR A 248 3.41 4.50 -10.89
CA TYR A 248 4.70 3.99 -10.44
C TYR A 248 5.25 4.90 -9.33
N LEU A 249 5.59 4.35 -8.17
CA LEU A 249 6.12 5.11 -7.05
C LEU A 249 7.62 5.35 -7.26
N TYR A 250 8.02 6.58 -7.52
CA TYR A 250 9.44 6.94 -7.64
C TYR A 250 10.08 7.13 -6.28
N GLN A 251 9.45 7.89 -5.39
CA GLN A 251 10.06 8.26 -4.11
C GLN A 251 8.98 8.46 -3.05
N PHE A 252 9.30 8.17 -1.79
CA PHE A 252 8.38 8.41 -0.68
C PHE A 252 9.08 8.81 0.61
N GLN A 253 8.35 9.43 1.53
CA GLN A 253 8.84 9.84 2.84
C GLN A 253 7.76 9.66 3.90
N VAL A 254 8.04 8.85 4.92
CA VAL A 254 7.13 8.67 6.05
C VAL A 254 7.19 9.90 6.96
N TYR A 255 6.04 10.51 7.24
CA TYR A 255 5.97 11.67 8.12
C TYR A 255 6.24 11.28 9.58
N ALA A 256 7.31 11.82 10.17
CA ALA A 256 7.75 11.54 11.54
C ALA A 256 7.49 12.68 12.56
N GLY A 257 6.78 13.72 12.14
CA GLY A 257 6.53 14.92 12.94
C GLY A 257 7.12 16.17 12.30
N LYS A 258 7.11 17.29 13.03
CA LYS A 258 7.74 18.54 12.61
C LYS A 258 9.24 18.45 12.86
N THR A 259 10.04 18.87 11.88
CA THR A 259 11.48 19.15 12.02
C THR A 259 11.68 20.65 12.25
N GLU A 260 12.79 21.04 12.88
CA GLU A 260 13.05 22.42 13.33
C GLU A 260 13.47 23.38 12.20
N ASN A 261 13.78 22.88 11.00
CA ASN A 261 14.10 23.71 9.83
C ASN A 261 12.80 24.29 9.22
N VAL A 262 12.39 25.45 9.74
CA VAL A 262 11.12 26.14 9.44
C VAL A 262 11.23 27.20 8.33
N GLU A 263 12.43 27.56 7.88
CA GLU A 263 12.66 28.76 7.04
C GLU A 263 11.79 28.85 5.77
N THR A 264 11.55 27.74 5.08
CA THR A 264 10.83 27.66 3.79
C THR A 264 9.42 27.04 3.89
N GLY A 265 8.98 26.71 5.11
CA GLY A 265 7.70 26.05 5.38
C GLY A 265 7.67 24.55 5.01
N LEU A 266 6.95 23.75 5.80
CA LEU A 266 6.92 22.28 5.69
C LEU A 266 6.56 21.77 4.28
N GLY A 267 5.62 22.42 3.59
CA GLY A 267 5.16 22.00 2.27
C GLY A 267 6.24 22.11 1.20
N SER A 268 6.90 23.27 1.11
CA SER A 268 7.98 23.52 0.15
C SER A 268 9.13 22.54 0.38
N ASN A 269 9.50 22.28 1.64
CA ASN A 269 10.56 21.33 1.97
C ASN A 269 10.27 19.91 1.53
N VAL A 270 9.03 19.45 1.70
CA VAL A 270 8.60 18.13 1.21
C VAL A 270 8.71 18.06 -0.30
N VAL A 271 8.21 19.05 -1.03
CA VAL A 271 8.28 19.07 -2.50
C VAL A 271 9.73 19.08 -2.98
N MET A 272 10.57 19.97 -2.44
CA MET A 272 11.99 20.02 -2.80
C MET A 272 12.73 18.71 -2.48
N THR A 273 12.48 18.11 -1.31
CA THR A 273 13.09 16.82 -0.93
C THR A 273 12.71 15.71 -1.91
N LEU A 274 11.43 15.64 -2.32
CA LEU A 274 10.96 14.65 -3.28
C LEU A 274 11.40 14.94 -4.72
N CYS A 275 11.84 16.16 -5.02
CA CYS A 275 12.37 16.55 -6.33
C CYS A 275 13.89 16.53 -6.38
N GLN A 276 14.59 16.31 -5.26
CA GLN A 276 16.06 16.43 -5.22
C GLN A 276 16.77 15.53 -6.24
N SER A 277 16.32 14.29 -6.41
CA SER A 277 16.90 13.38 -7.42
C SER A 277 16.62 13.86 -8.85
N LEU A 278 15.46 14.47 -9.11
CA LEU A 278 15.15 15.06 -10.41
C LEU A 278 16.04 16.27 -10.72
N ILE A 279 16.31 17.11 -9.73
CA ILE A 279 17.20 18.27 -9.86
C ILE A 279 18.62 17.80 -10.21
N ASN A 280 19.12 16.78 -9.53
CA ASN A 280 20.46 16.24 -9.75
C ASN A 280 20.61 15.59 -11.15
N GLU A 281 19.50 15.05 -11.70
CA GLU A 281 19.46 14.42 -13.03
C GLU A 281 19.12 15.39 -14.17
N THR A 282 19.01 16.71 -13.90
CA THR A 282 18.58 17.71 -14.90
C THR A 282 17.27 17.33 -15.59
N TYR A 283 16.31 16.82 -14.81
CA TYR A 283 15.02 16.39 -15.29
C TYR A 283 14.26 17.51 -16.01
N MET A 284 13.75 17.20 -17.22
CA MET A 284 12.90 18.09 -18.01
C MET A 284 11.51 17.50 -18.12
N GLY A 285 10.61 17.84 -17.21
CA GLY A 285 9.24 17.35 -17.23
C GLY A 285 8.34 18.10 -16.26
N HIS A 286 7.13 17.58 -16.08
CA HIS A 286 6.06 18.21 -15.31
C HIS A 286 5.79 17.53 -13.98
N ILE A 287 5.59 18.31 -12.92
CA ILE A 287 5.16 17.84 -11.61
C ILE A 287 3.85 18.53 -11.19
N ALA A 288 2.82 17.72 -10.92
CA ALA A 288 1.56 18.18 -10.33
C ALA A 288 1.53 17.95 -8.81
N PHE A 289 1.08 18.92 -8.01
CA PHE A 289 0.91 18.73 -6.55
C PHE A 289 -0.17 19.61 -5.94
N ASP A 290 -0.67 19.28 -4.73
CA ASP A 290 -1.76 20.01 -4.06
C ASP A 290 -1.29 20.79 -2.84
N ASN A 291 -1.81 22.01 -2.64
CA ASN A 291 -1.81 22.79 -1.39
C ASN A 291 -0.45 23.07 -0.68
N PHE A 292 0.69 22.63 -1.23
CA PHE A 292 2.06 22.92 -0.78
C PHE A 292 2.73 24.03 -1.61
N SER A 293 2.02 24.64 -2.54
CA SER A 293 2.56 25.62 -3.47
C SER A 293 2.75 27.00 -2.87
N SER A 294 3.76 27.69 -3.42
CA SER A 294 4.00 29.12 -3.30
C SER A 294 4.64 29.61 -4.60
N PRO A 295 4.53 30.92 -4.93
CA PRO A 295 5.20 31.47 -6.10
C PRO A 295 6.71 31.20 -6.09
N ALA A 296 7.36 31.38 -4.94
CA ALA A 296 8.78 31.11 -4.77
C ALA A 296 9.14 29.64 -5.05
N LEU A 297 8.38 28.67 -4.53
CA LEU A 297 8.62 27.25 -4.77
C LEU A 297 8.56 26.91 -6.27
N LEU A 298 7.53 27.38 -6.98
CA LEU A 298 7.40 27.11 -8.40
C LEU A 298 8.51 27.79 -9.21
N GLN A 299 8.93 28.99 -8.83
CA GLN A 299 10.08 29.65 -9.46
C GLN A 299 11.37 28.86 -9.22
N THR A 300 11.58 28.33 -8.02
CA THR A 300 12.74 27.47 -7.71
C THR A 300 12.73 26.20 -8.56
N LEU A 301 11.59 25.53 -8.70
CA LEU A 301 11.46 24.35 -9.56
C LEU A 301 11.76 24.69 -11.03
N TYR A 302 11.20 25.79 -11.52
CA TYR A 302 11.45 26.27 -12.89
C TYR A 302 12.94 26.55 -13.13
N ASN A 303 13.62 27.19 -12.18
CA ASN A 303 15.06 27.47 -12.27
C ASN A 303 15.92 26.19 -12.30
N ASN A 304 15.37 25.05 -11.89
CA ASN A 304 15.98 23.72 -11.97
C ASN A 304 15.41 22.88 -13.13
N CYS A 305 14.83 23.52 -14.16
CA CYS A 305 14.25 22.89 -15.35
C CYS A 305 13.03 21.99 -15.08
N ILE A 306 12.39 22.12 -13.91
CA ILE A 306 11.18 21.36 -13.56
C ILE A 306 9.95 22.24 -13.75
N TYR A 307 9.09 21.84 -14.68
CA TYR A 307 7.77 22.45 -14.85
C TYR A 307 6.81 21.97 -13.76
N ALA A 308 5.98 22.86 -13.25
CA ALA A 308 5.11 22.55 -12.13
C ALA A 308 3.73 23.16 -12.29
N THR A 309 2.71 22.45 -11.81
CA THR A 309 1.35 22.99 -11.67
C THR A 309 0.77 22.53 -10.34
N ALA A 310 0.29 23.48 -9.54
CA ALA A 310 -0.22 23.15 -8.23
C ALA A 310 -1.34 24.08 -7.82
N THR A 311 -2.34 23.52 -7.14
CA THR A 311 -3.34 24.31 -6.42
C THR A 311 -2.67 25.10 -5.30
N VAL A 312 -3.19 26.29 -5.04
CA VAL A 312 -2.65 27.21 -4.03
C VAL A 312 -3.77 27.69 -3.12
N LYS A 313 -3.47 27.80 -1.82
CA LYS A 313 -4.40 28.42 -0.88
C LYS A 313 -4.37 29.93 -1.03
N ASN A 314 -5.55 30.54 -0.92
CA ASN A 314 -5.74 31.98 -1.10
C ASN A 314 -5.03 32.85 -0.04
N ASP A 315 -4.63 32.26 1.09
CA ASP A 315 -3.98 32.93 2.23
C ASP A 315 -2.44 32.90 2.17
N ARG A 316 -1.85 32.35 1.10
CA ARG A 316 -0.39 32.33 0.93
C ARG A 316 0.17 33.75 0.77
N GLN A 317 1.40 33.93 1.25
CA GLN A 317 2.17 35.14 0.98
C GLN A 317 2.50 35.24 -0.52
N ASP A 318 2.82 36.45 -0.97
CA ASP A 318 3.22 36.73 -2.34
C ASP A 318 2.20 36.41 -3.46
N MET A 319 0.91 36.30 -3.11
CA MET A 319 -0.19 36.15 -4.07
C MET A 319 -0.62 37.50 -4.72
N PRO A 320 -1.28 37.52 -5.89
CA PRO A 320 -1.83 38.77 -6.45
C PRO A 320 -2.97 39.36 -5.60
N LEU A 321 -3.19 40.68 -5.69
CA LEU A 321 -4.19 41.39 -4.86
C LEU A 321 -5.63 40.95 -5.14
N ILE A 322 -5.87 40.33 -6.31
CA ILE A 322 -7.14 39.69 -6.70
C ILE A 322 -7.69 38.73 -5.63
N ILE A 323 -6.81 38.19 -4.77
CA ILE A 323 -7.15 37.16 -3.77
C ILE A 323 -6.58 37.44 -2.38
N LYS A 324 -5.50 38.22 -2.26
CA LYS A 324 -4.87 38.50 -0.96
C LYS A 324 -5.89 39.05 0.04
N LYS A 325 -5.74 38.67 1.31
CA LYS A 325 -6.22 39.47 2.45
C LYS A 325 -5.05 40.36 2.88
N HIS A 326 -5.30 41.66 3.01
CA HIS A 326 -4.28 42.61 3.43
C HIS A 326 -3.69 42.24 4.80
N LYS A 327 -2.36 42.17 4.92
CA LYS A 327 -1.63 42.12 6.19
C LYS A 327 -0.93 43.47 6.34
N ALA A 328 -1.17 44.15 7.47
CA ALA A 328 -0.59 45.45 7.74
C ALA A 328 0.94 45.41 7.70
N THR A 329 1.55 46.28 6.91
CA THR A 329 3.00 46.51 6.81
C THR A 329 3.49 47.51 7.85
N GLY A 330 2.59 48.12 8.62
CA GLY A 330 2.91 49.08 9.68
C GLY A 330 2.97 50.52 9.20
N ASN A 331 2.89 50.75 7.88
CA ASN A 331 2.70 52.06 7.27
C ASN A 331 1.21 52.25 6.93
N LYS A 332 0.51 53.07 7.74
CA LYS A 332 -0.95 53.26 7.64
C LYS A 332 -1.44 53.68 6.26
N GLU A 333 -0.70 54.53 5.55
CA GLU A 333 -1.15 55.10 4.28
C GLU A 333 -1.06 54.09 3.11
N ILE A 334 0.02 53.30 3.10
CA ILE A 334 0.20 52.19 2.14
C ILE A 334 -0.81 51.08 2.46
N ASP A 335 -0.98 50.77 3.74
CA ASP A 335 -1.89 49.75 4.22
C ASP A 335 -3.36 50.04 3.85
N GLU A 336 -3.79 51.30 3.97
CA GLU A 336 -5.14 51.73 3.57
C GLU A 336 -5.36 51.68 2.06
N LYS A 337 -4.36 52.09 1.25
CA LYS A 337 -4.42 52.00 -0.23
C LYS A 337 -4.53 50.54 -0.68
N ILE A 338 -3.68 49.65 -0.15
CA ILE A 338 -3.71 48.22 -0.51
C ILE A 338 -5.02 47.59 -0.01
N ALA A 339 -5.48 47.90 1.20
CA ALA A 339 -6.75 47.37 1.71
C ALA A 339 -7.95 47.76 0.83
N LYS A 340 -7.99 49.00 0.31
CA LYS A 340 -9.03 49.46 -0.62
C LYS A 340 -8.94 48.75 -1.97
N ALA A 341 -7.75 48.60 -2.53
CA ALA A 341 -7.52 47.85 -3.78
C ALA A 341 -7.91 46.36 -3.65
N VAL A 342 -7.50 45.72 -2.56
CA VAL A 342 -7.86 44.34 -2.20
C VAL A 342 -9.36 44.15 -2.05
N LYS A 343 -10.07 45.11 -1.42
CA LYS A 343 -11.53 45.07 -1.27
C LYS A 343 -12.23 45.12 -2.63
N ASN A 344 -11.78 46.01 -3.51
CA ASN A 344 -12.32 46.16 -4.87
C ASN A 344 -12.04 44.91 -5.73
N ALA A 345 -10.80 44.41 -5.72
CA ALA A 345 -10.39 43.23 -6.49
C ALA A 345 -11.11 41.96 -6.02
N ASN A 346 -11.21 41.73 -4.71
CA ASN A 346 -11.98 40.61 -4.14
C ASN A 346 -13.48 40.70 -4.49
N GLN A 347 -14.04 41.91 -4.57
CA GLN A 347 -15.43 42.10 -4.98
C GLN A 347 -15.64 41.73 -6.45
N LYS A 348 -14.67 42.03 -7.33
CA LYS A 348 -14.67 41.57 -8.74
C LYS A 348 -14.55 40.03 -8.82
N THR A 349 -13.67 39.41 -8.03
CA THR A 349 -13.51 37.94 -8.00
C THR A 349 -14.76 37.20 -7.50
N LYS A 350 -15.49 37.78 -6.53
CA LYS A 350 -16.77 37.22 -6.05
C LYS A 350 -17.89 37.26 -7.09
N LYS A 351 -17.80 38.16 -8.09
CA LYS A 351 -18.79 38.31 -9.17
C LYS A 351 -18.54 37.38 -10.37
N LEU A 352 -17.44 36.62 -10.38
CA LEU A 352 -17.15 35.67 -11.46
C LEU A 352 -18.30 34.68 -11.63
N LYS A 353 -18.78 34.53 -12.87
CA LYS A 353 -19.74 33.50 -13.26
C LYS A 353 -18.99 32.17 -13.46
N ARG A 354 -19.74 31.06 -13.39
CA ARG A 354 -19.17 29.74 -13.61
C ARG A 354 -18.57 29.64 -15.02
N GLY A 355 -17.31 29.23 -15.10
CA GLY A 355 -16.54 29.16 -16.34
C GLY A 355 -15.58 30.35 -16.54
N GLU A 356 -15.77 31.47 -15.84
CA GLU A 356 -14.87 32.62 -15.94
C GLU A 356 -13.61 32.44 -15.09
N TRP A 357 -12.49 33.01 -15.52
CA TRP A 357 -11.26 33.07 -14.75
C TRP A 357 -10.55 34.41 -14.86
N LYS A 358 -9.70 34.70 -13.88
CA LYS A 358 -8.71 35.77 -13.93
C LYS A 358 -7.32 35.19 -13.77
N TRP A 359 -6.33 35.89 -14.27
CA TRP A 359 -4.94 35.45 -14.19
C TRP A 359 -3.98 36.62 -14.07
N ARG A 360 -2.78 36.33 -13.57
CA ARG A 360 -1.62 37.23 -13.49
C ARG A 360 -0.33 36.42 -13.65
N VAL A 361 0.74 37.05 -14.06
CA VAL A 361 2.07 36.44 -14.16
C VAL A 361 3.08 37.26 -13.36
N LYS A 362 3.90 36.57 -12.57
CA LYS A 362 5.09 37.13 -11.91
C LYS A 362 6.28 36.27 -12.29
N ASN A 363 7.30 36.86 -12.90
CA ASN A 363 8.42 36.13 -13.48
C ASN A 363 7.94 35.01 -14.43
N ASN A 364 8.31 33.75 -14.16
CA ASN A 364 7.90 32.59 -14.96
C ASN A 364 6.74 31.81 -14.31
N VAL A 365 6.05 32.42 -13.33
CA VAL A 365 4.95 31.78 -12.60
C VAL A 365 3.63 32.47 -12.95
N GLY A 366 2.71 31.69 -13.49
CA GLY A 366 1.35 32.08 -13.81
C GLY A 366 0.42 31.73 -12.67
N PHE A 367 -0.35 32.72 -12.24
CA PHE A 367 -1.43 32.59 -11.29
C PHE A 367 -2.76 32.58 -12.04
N ILE A 368 -3.62 31.61 -11.72
CA ILE A 368 -4.96 31.45 -12.31
C ILE A 368 -5.98 31.28 -11.19
N ILE A 369 -7.09 32.01 -11.25
CA ILE A 369 -8.29 31.77 -10.44
C ILE A 369 -9.50 31.54 -11.33
N TRP A 370 -10.02 30.33 -11.30
CA TRP A 370 -11.16 29.90 -12.10
C TRP A 370 -12.37 29.62 -11.21
N LYS A 371 -13.56 30.00 -11.69
CA LYS A 371 -14.83 29.77 -11.01
C LYS A 371 -15.52 28.53 -11.58
N ASP A 372 -15.45 27.42 -10.85
CA ASP A 372 -16.41 26.31 -11.01
C ASP A 372 -17.61 26.56 -10.07
N ASN A 373 -18.11 25.53 -9.38
CA ASN A 373 -18.99 25.71 -8.22
C ASN A 373 -18.32 26.58 -7.14
N LYS A 374 -17.03 26.34 -6.88
CA LYS A 374 -16.18 27.10 -5.97
C LYS A 374 -15.00 27.68 -6.75
N LEU A 375 -14.36 28.71 -6.18
CA LEU A 375 -13.14 29.28 -6.73
C LEU A 375 -11.99 28.27 -6.57
N VAL A 376 -11.25 28.07 -7.64
CA VAL A 376 -10.06 27.21 -7.70
C VAL A 376 -8.89 28.09 -8.10
N SER A 377 -7.87 28.13 -7.24
CA SER A 377 -6.65 28.90 -7.45
C SER A 377 -5.50 27.95 -7.77
N ILE A 378 -4.78 28.21 -8.86
CA ILE A 378 -3.65 27.40 -9.33
C ILE A 378 -2.46 28.31 -9.64
N LEU A 379 -1.27 27.81 -9.34
CA LEU A 379 0.00 28.31 -9.85
C LEU A 379 0.54 27.33 -10.90
N SER A 380 1.12 27.85 -11.97
CA SER A 380 1.71 27.04 -13.04
C SER A 380 2.94 27.71 -13.61
N THR A 381 3.95 26.92 -13.95
CA THR A 381 5.10 27.33 -14.79
C THR A 381 5.06 26.65 -16.16
N ALA A 382 4.05 25.80 -16.41
CA ALA A 382 4.00 24.88 -17.55
C ALA A 382 2.93 25.23 -18.59
N PHE A 383 1.86 25.92 -18.17
CA PHE A 383 0.68 26.15 -19.01
C PHE A 383 0.28 27.61 -18.97
N HIS A 384 0.16 28.22 -20.15
CA HIS A 384 -0.10 29.65 -20.25
C HIS A 384 -1.52 29.99 -19.77
N PRO A 385 -1.70 31.00 -18.89
CA PRO A 385 -3.01 31.34 -18.33
C PRO A 385 -4.11 31.75 -19.32
N LYS A 386 -3.75 32.20 -20.53
CA LYS A 386 -4.70 32.55 -21.60
C LYS A 386 -5.21 31.32 -22.38
N GLN A 387 -4.52 30.19 -22.33
CA GLN A 387 -4.94 29.00 -23.09
C GLN A 387 -6.30 28.52 -22.58
N LYS A 388 -7.31 28.59 -23.44
CA LYS A 388 -8.70 28.23 -23.14
C LYS A 388 -9.02 26.84 -23.65
N THR A 389 -9.88 26.14 -22.94
CA THR A 389 -10.47 24.87 -23.33
C THR A 389 -11.87 24.79 -22.70
N SER A 390 -12.52 23.63 -22.79
CA SER A 390 -13.82 23.40 -22.19
C SER A 390 -13.82 22.17 -21.30
N CYS A 391 -14.59 22.21 -20.21
CA CYS A 391 -14.73 21.08 -19.31
C CYS A 391 -16.20 20.68 -19.16
N GLU A 392 -16.47 19.38 -19.27
CA GLU A 392 -17.80 18.84 -19.03
C GLU A 392 -18.05 18.69 -17.52
N ARG A 393 -19.27 19.06 -17.10
CA ARG A 393 -19.75 18.89 -15.73
C ARG A 393 -21.13 18.28 -15.74
N THR A 394 -21.27 17.13 -15.07
CA THR A 394 -22.56 16.52 -14.79
C THR A 394 -23.34 17.41 -13.82
N GLN A 395 -24.57 17.75 -14.19
CA GLN A 395 -25.50 18.51 -13.38
C GLN A 395 -26.30 17.58 -12.46
N ASN A 396 -27.07 18.16 -11.54
CA ASN A 396 -27.87 17.39 -10.58
C ASN A 396 -28.96 16.53 -11.24
N ASP A 397 -29.41 16.90 -12.44
CA ASP A 397 -30.38 16.16 -13.25
C ASP A 397 -29.73 15.05 -14.12
N GLY A 398 -28.42 14.85 -13.99
CA GLY A 398 -27.66 13.87 -14.79
C GLY A 398 -27.23 14.38 -16.17
N SER A 399 -27.70 15.54 -16.62
CA SER A 399 -27.26 16.15 -17.88
C SER A 399 -25.79 16.59 -17.79
N LYS A 400 -25.08 16.61 -18.93
CA LYS A 400 -23.72 17.15 -19.02
C LYS A 400 -23.77 18.54 -19.63
N LYS A 401 -23.13 19.50 -18.96
CA LYS A 401 -22.97 20.87 -19.48
C LYS A 401 -21.49 21.20 -19.62
N SER A 402 -21.13 21.79 -20.76
CA SER A 402 -19.78 22.28 -21.02
C SER A 402 -19.62 23.70 -20.49
N PHE A 403 -18.50 23.96 -19.82
CA PHE A 403 -18.11 25.29 -19.34
C PHE A 403 -16.71 25.62 -19.84
N PRO A 404 -16.43 26.87 -20.24
CA PRO A 404 -15.07 27.29 -20.57
C PRO A 404 -14.18 27.19 -19.33
N CYS A 405 -12.93 26.80 -19.51
CA CYS A 405 -11.93 26.79 -18.45
C CYS A 405 -10.50 26.95 -19.01
N PRO A 406 -9.55 27.34 -18.16
CA PRO A 406 -8.13 27.34 -18.52
C PRO A 406 -7.62 25.93 -18.81
N LEU A 407 -6.76 25.77 -19.83
CA LEU A 407 -6.09 24.51 -20.15
C LEU A 407 -5.38 23.92 -18.92
N THR A 408 -4.76 24.78 -18.12
CA THR A 408 -4.07 24.42 -16.87
C THR A 408 -4.94 23.59 -15.93
N ILE A 409 -6.26 23.81 -15.87
CA ILE A 409 -7.17 23.07 -14.98
C ILE A 409 -7.31 21.62 -15.45
N ILE A 410 -7.45 21.40 -16.75
CA ILE A 410 -7.55 20.06 -17.33
C ILE A 410 -6.22 19.33 -17.16
N GLU A 411 -5.13 20.01 -17.49
CA GLU A 411 -3.77 19.45 -17.44
C GLU A 411 -3.33 19.11 -16.01
N TYR A 412 -3.71 19.92 -15.02
CA TYR A 412 -3.53 19.60 -13.59
C TYR A 412 -4.32 18.35 -13.21
N THR A 413 -5.61 18.29 -13.55
CA THR A 413 -6.51 17.18 -13.18
C THR A 413 -6.04 15.86 -13.80
N LYS A 414 -5.55 15.91 -15.04
CA LYS A 414 -4.96 14.77 -15.76
C LYS A 414 -3.79 14.15 -14.98
N ARG A 415 -2.92 15.00 -14.41
CA ARG A 415 -1.61 14.60 -13.86
C ARG A 415 -1.58 14.33 -12.35
N MET A 416 -2.36 15.07 -11.56
CA MET A 416 -2.33 14.99 -10.08
C MET A 416 -2.61 13.58 -9.51
N GLY A 417 -3.36 12.73 -10.22
CA GLY A 417 -3.84 11.44 -9.71
C GLY A 417 -2.82 10.30 -9.61
N GLY A 418 -1.52 10.51 -9.86
CA GLY A 418 -0.53 9.42 -9.88
C GLY A 418 -0.41 8.68 -8.53
N VAL A 419 -0.37 9.41 -7.41
CA VAL A 419 -0.33 8.81 -6.07
C VAL A 419 -1.64 8.08 -5.72
N ASP A 420 -2.78 8.60 -6.15
CA ASP A 420 -4.07 7.92 -5.98
C ASP A 420 -4.11 6.61 -6.79
N ARG A 421 -3.56 6.61 -8.01
CA ARG A 421 -3.43 5.39 -8.83
C ARG A 421 -2.52 4.34 -8.16
N PHE A 422 -1.41 4.75 -7.57
CA PHE A 422 -0.57 3.87 -6.74
C PHE A 422 -1.38 3.25 -5.59
N ASP A 423 -2.14 4.07 -4.86
CA ASP A 423 -2.98 3.62 -3.74
C ASP A 423 -4.09 2.66 -4.17
N GLN A 424 -4.74 2.95 -5.30
CA GLN A 424 -5.75 2.08 -5.91
C GLN A 424 -5.16 0.73 -6.28
N LYS A 425 -3.96 0.70 -6.87
CA LYS A 425 -3.29 -0.57 -7.21
C LYS A 425 -2.88 -1.34 -5.94
N ARG A 426 -2.31 -0.71 -4.91
CA ARG A 426 -1.81 -1.49 -3.76
C ARG A 426 -2.93 -2.06 -2.87
N THR A 427 -4.11 -1.46 -2.85
CA THR A 427 -5.16 -1.73 -1.82
C THR A 427 -5.84 -3.11 -1.92
N PRO A 428 -6.30 -3.60 -3.09
CA PRO A 428 -7.14 -4.80 -3.20
C PRO A 428 -6.54 -6.09 -2.61
N TYR A 429 -5.20 -6.22 -2.60
CA TYR A 429 -4.49 -7.40 -2.09
C TYR A 429 -3.36 -7.04 -1.12
N ALA A 430 -3.52 -5.94 -0.39
CA ALA A 430 -2.51 -5.43 0.51
C ALA A 430 -2.09 -6.49 1.55
N VAL A 431 -0.78 -6.74 1.67
CA VAL A 431 -0.25 -7.79 2.55
C VAL A 431 -0.40 -7.47 4.04
N GLY A 432 -0.70 -6.21 4.35
CA GLY A 432 -0.76 -5.68 5.71
C GLY A 432 -1.73 -6.40 6.64
N ARG A 433 -1.19 -7.05 7.68
CA ARG A 433 -1.95 -7.64 8.81
C ARG A 433 -2.01 -6.73 10.04
N LYS A 434 -2.99 -6.96 10.91
CA LYS A 434 -3.07 -6.28 12.22
C LYS A 434 -1.78 -6.58 12.99
N SER A 435 -1.16 -5.55 13.54
CA SER A 435 0.05 -5.69 14.37
C SER A 435 0.05 -4.61 15.45
N SER A 436 0.56 -4.94 16.64
CA SER A 436 0.85 -3.97 17.70
C SER A 436 2.19 -3.26 17.46
N LYS A 437 3.12 -3.89 16.74
CA LYS A 437 4.41 -3.30 16.36
C LYS A 437 4.20 -2.34 15.19
N TRP A 438 4.40 -1.04 15.41
CA TRP A 438 4.15 0.01 14.41
C TRP A 438 4.97 -0.21 13.12
N TRP A 439 6.26 -0.54 13.26
CA TRP A 439 7.20 -0.67 12.14
C TRP A 439 6.81 -1.78 11.17
N LYS A 440 6.13 -2.84 11.64
CA LYS A 440 5.64 -3.92 10.78
C LYS A 440 4.62 -3.43 9.75
N ARG A 441 3.84 -2.38 10.08
CA ARG A 441 2.88 -1.81 9.12
C ARG A 441 3.57 -1.05 8.00
N ILE A 442 4.71 -0.44 8.29
CA ILE A 442 5.55 0.21 7.28
C ILE A 442 6.28 -0.87 6.48
N PHE A 443 6.78 -1.94 7.11
CA PHE A 443 7.35 -3.08 6.39
C PHE A 443 6.38 -3.70 5.37
N TYR A 444 5.12 -3.91 5.77
CA TYR A 444 4.09 -4.36 4.83
C TYR A 444 3.83 -3.36 3.70
N PHE A 445 3.91 -2.05 3.98
CA PHE A 445 3.82 -1.03 2.94
C PHE A 445 5.00 -1.11 1.96
N LEU A 446 6.23 -1.35 2.42
CA LEU A 446 7.40 -1.53 1.54
C LEU A 446 7.22 -2.73 0.61
N ILE A 447 6.69 -3.85 1.13
CA ILE A 447 6.35 -5.02 0.30
C ILE A 447 5.27 -4.66 -0.73
N ASP A 448 4.19 -4.01 -0.31
CA ASP A 448 3.10 -3.63 -1.21
C ASP A 448 3.56 -2.61 -2.27
N ALA A 449 4.46 -1.69 -1.92
CA ALA A 449 5.08 -0.74 -2.84
C ALA A 449 5.95 -1.45 -3.88
N ALA A 450 6.85 -2.34 -3.43
CA ALA A 450 7.69 -3.14 -4.32
C ALA A 450 6.86 -4.00 -5.28
N ILE A 451 5.80 -4.66 -4.80
CA ILE A 451 4.90 -5.46 -5.65
C ILE A 451 4.19 -4.57 -6.68
N THR A 452 3.73 -3.39 -6.27
CA THR A 452 3.01 -2.47 -7.16
C THR A 452 3.93 -1.94 -8.25
N ASN A 453 5.15 -1.50 -7.89
CA ASN A 453 6.15 -1.05 -8.85
C ASN A 453 6.60 -2.19 -9.78
N ALA A 454 6.87 -3.37 -9.24
CA ALA A 454 7.22 -4.55 -10.04
C ALA A 454 6.12 -4.92 -11.05
N TYR A 455 4.84 -4.86 -10.63
CA TYR A 455 3.72 -5.09 -11.52
C TYR A 455 3.63 -4.05 -12.64
N ILE A 456 3.85 -2.77 -12.31
CA ILE A 456 3.81 -1.69 -13.29
C ILE A 456 4.93 -1.85 -14.32
N LEU A 457 6.16 -2.16 -13.89
CA LEU A 457 7.28 -2.45 -14.80
C LEU A 457 7.04 -3.71 -15.65
N TYR A 458 6.46 -4.76 -15.05
CA TYR A 458 6.07 -5.96 -15.77
C TYR A 458 5.05 -5.65 -16.87
N ALA A 459 4.02 -4.86 -16.54
CA ALA A 459 2.98 -4.46 -17.48
C ALA A 459 3.51 -3.55 -18.59
N SER A 460 4.46 -2.66 -18.30
CA SER A 460 5.02 -1.76 -19.30
C SER A 460 6.05 -2.42 -20.22
N ASN A 461 6.64 -3.54 -19.81
CA ASN A 461 7.60 -4.29 -20.61
C ASN A 461 6.95 -5.22 -21.65
N ILE A 462 5.67 -5.61 -21.50
CA ILE A 462 5.00 -6.58 -22.38
C ILE A 462 4.33 -5.87 -23.55
N ARG A 463 4.85 -6.06 -24.77
CA ARG A 463 4.34 -5.39 -25.98
C ARG A 463 3.25 -6.14 -26.75
N ASN A 464 3.24 -7.47 -26.73
CA ASN A 464 2.45 -8.28 -27.68
C ASN A 464 1.55 -9.37 -27.06
N HIS A 465 1.33 -9.35 -25.75
CA HIS A 465 0.56 -10.40 -25.05
C HIS A 465 -0.36 -9.86 -23.97
N THR A 466 -1.33 -10.69 -23.58
CA THR A 466 -2.20 -10.43 -22.43
C THR A 466 -1.36 -10.27 -21.16
N VAL A 467 -1.31 -9.05 -20.66
CA VAL A 467 -0.68 -8.73 -19.38
C VAL A 467 -1.47 -9.41 -18.26
N LEU A 468 -0.79 -10.11 -17.36
CA LEU A 468 -1.44 -10.70 -16.19
C LEU A 468 -2.22 -9.64 -15.41
N SER A 469 -3.39 -10.03 -14.90
CA SER A 469 -4.04 -9.20 -13.89
C SER A 469 -3.16 -9.08 -12.65
N GLN A 470 -3.36 -8.03 -11.86
CA GLN A 470 -2.59 -7.85 -10.63
C GLN A 470 -2.70 -9.05 -9.66
N LYS A 471 -3.88 -9.69 -9.62
CA LYS A 471 -4.11 -10.90 -8.82
C LYS A 471 -3.23 -12.06 -9.31
N GLU A 472 -3.21 -12.29 -10.61
CA GLU A 472 -2.42 -13.37 -11.22
C GLU A 472 -0.93 -13.11 -11.08
N PHE A 473 -0.48 -11.86 -11.27
CA PHE A 473 0.90 -11.46 -11.02
C PHE A 473 1.32 -11.81 -9.58
N ARG A 474 0.52 -11.43 -8.58
CA ARG A 474 0.81 -11.73 -7.17
C ARG A 474 0.76 -13.24 -6.86
N LEU A 475 -0.17 -13.99 -7.46
CA LEU A 475 -0.22 -15.45 -7.32
C LEU A 475 1.06 -16.09 -7.85
N THR A 476 1.46 -15.74 -9.08
CA THR A 476 2.68 -16.25 -9.70
C THR A 476 3.91 -15.85 -8.88
N LEU A 477 4.08 -14.57 -8.57
CA LEU A 477 5.18 -14.09 -7.71
C LEU A 477 5.27 -14.87 -6.40
N SER A 478 4.13 -15.10 -5.74
CA SER A 478 4.14 -15.82 -4.46
C SER A 478 4.56 -17.28 -4.59
N ARG A 479 4.23 -17.94 -5.70
CA ARG A 479 4.66 -19.32 -5.98
C ARG A 479 6.14 -19.37 -6.30
N GLU A 480 6.65 -18.38 -7.05
CA GLU A 480 8.06 -18.26 -7.41
C GLU A 480 8.94 -17.98 -6.18
N LEU A 481 8.47 -17.14 -5.25
CA LEU A 481 9.14 -16.88 -3.98
C LEU A 481 9.17 -18.10 -3.04
N VAL A 482 8.10 -18.88 -3.01
CA VAL A 482 8.07 -20.15 -2.25
C VAL A 482 8.91 -21.22 -2.95
N ALA A 483 8.98 -21.21 -4.28
CA ALA A 483 9.75 -22.15 -5.11
C ALA A 483 9.49 -23.63 -4.78
N ASN A 484 8.25 -23.98 -4.40
CA ASN A 484 7.87 -25.31 -3.89
C ASN A 484 8.70 -25.81 -2.69
N ALA A 485 9.41 -24.92 -1.99
CA ALA A 485 10.17 -25.27 -0.82
C ALA A 485 9.25 -25.71 0.33
N THR A 486 9.67 -26.76 1.04
CA THR A 486 9.06 -27.18 2.31
C THR A 486 10.10 -27.15 3.42
N PHE A 487 9.79 -26.40 4.47
CA PHE A 487 10.58 -26.31 5.70
C PHE A 487 9.99 -27.21 6.79
N ARG A 488 9.13 -28.17 6.40
CA ARG A 488 8.54 -29.15 7.31
C ARG A 488 9.36 -30.43 7.30
N LYS A 489 9.63 -30.93 8.50
CA LYS A 489 10.20 -32.27 8.69
C LYS A 489 9.19 -33.40 8.36
N ARG A 490 7.88 -33.11 8.31
CA ARG A 490 6.81 -34.08 8.02
C ARG A 490 5.69 -33.45 7.18
N PRO A 491 5.21 -34.13 6.11
CA PRO A 491 4.11 -33.65 5.27
C PRO A 491 2.81 -33.46 6.06
N PHE A 492 1.98 -32.48 5.70
CA PHE A 492 0.69 -32.26 6.36
C PHE A 492 -0.27 -33.42 6.13
N ALA A 493 -0.24 -34.09 4.98
CA ALA A 493 -1.07 -35.28 4.72
C ALA A 493 -0.89 -36.39 5.81
N THR A 494 0.30 -36.45 6.42
CA THR A 494 0.61 -37.40 7.50
C THR A 494 0.24 -36.88 8.90
N MET A 495 -0.16 -35.62 9.03
CA MET A 495 -0.56 -35.03 10.30
C MET A 495 -1.90 -35.61 10.78
N PRO A 496 -2.08 -35.78 12.09
CA PRO A 496 -3.38 -36.13 12.64
C PRO A 496 -4.37 -35.01 12.32
N LYS A 497 -5.43 -35.31 11.57
CA LYS A 497 -6.51 -34.38 11.20
C LYS A 497 -7.24 -33.76 12.40
N PHE A 498 -6.93 -34.20 13.63
CA PHE A 498 -7.58 -33.75 14.87
C PHE A 498 -6.59 -33.68 16.04
N ALA A 499 -5.57 -32.85 15.94
CA ALA A 499 -4.63 -32.62 17.05
C ALA A 499 -5.13 -31.54 18.01
N SER A 500 -5.34 -31.89 19.28
CA SER A 500 -5.39 -30.91 20.37
C SER A 500 -4.02 -30.84 21.03
N LYS A 501 -3.53 -29.62 21.30
CA LYS A 501 -2.57 -29.41 22.37
C LYS A 501 -3.33 -29.48 23.70
N LYS A 502 -2.81 -30.23 24.68
CA LYS A 502 -3.06 -29.94 26.09
C LYS A 502 -2.40 -28.59 26.37
N SER A 503 -3.15 -27.58 26.82
CA SER A 503 -2.55 -26.46 27.54
C SER A 503 -1.95 -27.02 28.84
N LYS A 504 -0.67 -26.79 29.10
CA LYS A 504 -0.13 -26.93 30.46
C LYS A 504 -0.84 -25.86 31.30
N SER A 505 -1.76 -26.29 32.15
CA SER A 505 -2.30 -25.45 33.22
C SER A 505 -1.22 -25.28 34.27
N VAL A 506 -0.88 -24.01 34.53
CA VAL A 506 -0.36 -23.55 35.81
C VAL A 506 -1.38 -23.94 36.89
N GLN A 507 -0.88 -24.45 38.01
CA GLN A 507 -1.67 -24.74 39.20
C GLN A 507 -2.26 -23.44 39.75
N SER A 508 -3.58 -23.36 39.85
CA SER A 508 -4.30 -22.61 40.88
C SER A 508 -5.74 -23.08 40.85
N GLU A 509 -6.21 -23.48 42.01
CA GLU A 509 -7.59 -23.85 42.29
C GLU A 509 -8.51 -22.63 42.23
N GLU A 510 -9.80 -22.94 42.18
CA GLU A 510 -10.96 -22.06 42.33
C GLU A 510 -11.49 -21.29 41.11
N SER A 511 -12.76 -20.97 41.24
CA SER A 511 -13.86 -21.21 40.32
C SER A 511 -14.15 -20.05 39.36
N GLU A 512 -14.44 -20.39 38.10
CA GLU A 512 -15.62 -20.00 37.31
C GLU A 512 -15.31 -20.06 35.80
N SER A 513 -16.35 -20.39 35.04
CA SER A 513 -16.38 -20.92 33.67
C SER A 513 -15.34 -20.41 32.67
N ARG A 514 -14.15 -21.00 32.64
CA ARG A 514 -13.22 -20.90 31.49
C ARG A 514 -13.54 -21.99 30.47
N GLN A 515 -14.32 -21.64 29.44
CA GLN A 515 -14.54 -22.51 28.28
C GLN A 515 -13.20 -22.90 27.64
N LYS A 516 -12.82 -24.18 27.80
CA LYS A 516 -11.73 -24.82 27.06
C LYS A 516 -12.03 -24.74 25.56
N LYS A 517 -11.26 -23.95 24.79
CA LYS A 517 -11.29 -24.01 23.32
C LYS A 517 -10.79 -25.38 22.84
N LEU A 518 -11.73 -26.28 22.55
CA LEU A 518 -11.48 -27.57 21.91
C LEU A 518 -11.41 -27.39 20.40
N PHE A 519 -10.21 -27.41 19.81
CA PHE A 519 -10.06 -27.71 18.39
C PHE A 519 -9.71 -29.19 18.24
N GLY A 520 -10.77 -30.00 18.13
CA GLY A 520 -10.77 -31.38 17.61
C GLY A 520 -11.95 -31.51 16.66
N VAL A 521 -12.27 -32.71 16.15
CA VAL A 521 -13.39 -32.94 15.19
C VAL A 521 -14.59 -32.04 15.52
N PRO A 522 -15.11 -31.26 14.56
CA PRO A 522 -16.25 -30.37 14.76
C PRO A 522 -17.41 -31.05 15.48
N ARG A 523 -18.17 -30.29 16.27
CA ARG A 523 -19.32 -30.84 17.02
C ARG A 523 -20.36 -31.39 16.06
N GLU A 524 -20.61 -30.70 14.96
CA GLU A 524 -21.49 -31.16 13.89
C GLU A 524 -21.10 -32.56 13.40
N ILE A 525 -19.82 -32.79 13.07
CA ILE A 525 -19.36 -34.12 12.62
C ILE A 525 -19.35 -35.16 13.76
N ARG A 526 -19.13 -34.75 15.01
CA ARG A 526 -19.06 -35.67 16.16
C ARG A 526 -20.44 -36.10 16.67
N PHE A 527 -21.45 -35.27 16.47
CA PHE A 527 -22.80 -35.46 17.00
C PHE A 527 -23.86 -35.50 15.88
N SER A 528 -23.47 -35.39 14.61
CA SER A 528 -24.33 -35.66 13.47
C SER A 528 -24.70 -37.13 13.47
N GLU A 529 -25.96 -37.43 13.13
CA GLU A 529 -26.44 -38.79 12.90
C GLU A 529 -26.01 -39.71 14.07
N LEU A 530 -26.48 -39.43 15.29
CA LEU A 530 -26.20 -40.26 16.46
C LEU A 530 -26.54 -41.72 16.13
N GLY A 531 -25.52 -42.59 16.15
CA GLY A 531 -25.64 -43.92 15.55
C GLY A 531 -25.27 -44.01 14.07
N ALA A 532 -24.38 -43.16 13.55
CA ALA A 532 -23.67 -43.36 12.27
C ALA A 532 -22.12 -43.41 12.41
N HIS A 533 -21.59 -43.46 13.64
CA HIS A 533 -20.16 -43.65 13.95
C HIS A 533 -19.73 -45.12 14.15
N TRP A 534 -18.99 -45.71 13.21
CA TRP A 534 -18.64 -47.15 13.20
C TRP A 534 -17.14 -47.34 13.47
N PRO A 535 -16.72 -48.27 14.33
CA PRO A 535 -15.31 -48.61 14.49
C PRO A 535 -14.80 -49.37 13.27
N VAL A 536 -13.73 -48.86 12.66
CA VAL A 536 -12.94 -49.51 11.59
C VAL A 536 -11.53 -49.80 12.08
N GLU A 537 -10.93 -50.87 11.56
CA GLU A 537 -9.56 -51.24 11.87
C GLU A 537 -8.57 -50.63 10.87
N LEU A 538 -7.47 -50.12 11.39
CA LEU A 538 -6.38 -49.50 10.63
C LEU A 538 -5.22 -50.48 10.43
N SER A 539 -4.48 -50.27 9.34
CA SER A 539 -3.21 -50.96 9.08
C SER A 539 -2.10 -50.58 10.07
N THR A 540 -2.19 -49.40 10.70
CA THR A 540 -1.17 -48.88 11.62
C THR A 540 -1.77 -48.43 12.95
N TYR A 541 -0.99 -48.56 14.02
CA TYR A 541 -1.39 -48.12 15.36
C TYR A 541 -1.42 -46.58 15.47
N ARG A 542 -2.55 -46.04 15.95
CA ARG A 542 -2.69 -44.62 16.29
C ARG A 542 -2.90 -44.42 17.80
N ARG A 543 -2.54 -43.26 18.33
CA ARG A 543 -2.74 -42.96 19.75
C ARG A 543 -4.22 -42.83 20.08
N CYS A 544 -4.67 -43.49 21.14
CA CYS A 544 -6.04 -43.38 21.60
C CYS A 544 -6.36 -41.95 22.06
N ARG A 545 -7.46 -41.37 21.57
CA ARG A 545 -7.84 -40.00 21.88
C ARG A 545 -8.22 -39.77 23.35
N LEU A 546 -8.72 -40.81 24.02
CA LEU A 546 -9.24 -40.71 25.40
C LEU A 546 -8.16 -40.99 26.44
N CYS A 547 -7.42 -42.09 26.32
CA CYS A 547 -6.48 -42.53 27.37
C CYS A 547 -5.00 -42.28 27.04
N SER A 548 -4.64 -41.95 25.79
CA SER A 548 -3.24 -41.67 25.47
C SER A 548 -2.81 -40.31 26.06
N SER A 549 -1.68 -40.30 26.75
CA SER A 549 -1.08 -39.13 27.37
C SER A 549 0.38 -38.96 26.95
N ALA A 550 1.05 -37.92 27.46
CA ALA A 550 2.48 -37.72 27.21
C ALA A 550 3.36 -38.80 27.85
N HIS A 551 2.94 -39.34 29.00
CA HIS A 551 3.66 -40.35 29.78
C HIS A 551 3.13 -41.77 29.54
N ASN A 552 1.95 -41.91 28.94
CA ASN A 552 1.34 -43.20 28.65
C ASN A 552 0.86 -43.24 27.19
N ASN A 553 1.65 -43.85 26.32
CA ASN A 553 1.43 -43.87 24.88
C ASN A 553 0.44 -44.98 24.49
N GLN A 554 -0.79 -44.96 25.03
CA GLN A 554 -1.82 -45.92 24.67
C GLN A 554 -2.19 -45.81 23.19
N ARG A 555 -2.09 -46.94 22.47
CA ARG A 555 -2.33 -47.02 21.03
C ARG A 555 -3.48 -47.98 20.72
N SER A 556 -4.15 -47.73 19.61
CA SER A 556 -5.23 -48.55 19.08
C SER A 556 -5.13 -48.61 17.56
N ARG A 557 -5.53 -49.75 16.99
CA ARG A 557 -5.79 -49.87 15.55
C ARG A 557 -7.24 -49.52 15.20
N ILE A 558 -8.09 -49.24 16.18
CA ILE A 558 -9.50 -48.94 15.96
C ILE A 558 -9.71 -47.43 15.88
N GLN A 559 -10.41 -46.99 14.84
CA GLN A 559 -10.79 -45.60 14.58
C GLN A 559 -12.25 -45.53 14.17
N CYS A 560 -12.95 -44.45 14.48
CA CYS A 560 -14.28 -44.23 13.89
C CYS A 560 -14.17 -43.84 12.41
N ASP A 561 -14.97 -44.45 11.53
CA ASP A 561 -15.04 -44.17 10.09
C ASP A 561 -15.51 -42.74 9.74
N ARG A 562 -16.49 -42.19 10.45
CA ARG A 562 -17.04 -40.85 10.22
C ARG A 562 -16.17 -39.76 10.82
N CYS A 563 -15.97 -39.80 12.14
CA CYS A 563 -15.25 -38.74 12.85
C CYS A 563 -13.74 -38.94 12.87
N GLN A 564 -13.24 -40.09 12.40
CA GLN A 564 -11.81 -40.36 12.24
C GLN A 564 -11.03 -40.20 13.56
N VAL A 565 -11.67 -40.54 14.69
CA VAL A 565 -11.06 -40.52 16.03
C VAL A 565 -10.58 -41.92 16.44
N PRO A 566 -9.29 -42.13 16.72
CA PRO A 566 -8.77 -43.42 17.21
C PRO A 566 -9.10 -43.63 18.70
N LEU A 567 -9.61 -44.80 19.07
CA LEU A 567 -10.00 -45.16 20.43
C LEU A 567 -9.60 -46.61 20.76
N CYS A 568 -9.15 -46.88 21.98
CA CYS A 568 -8.98 -48.26 22.47
C CYS A 568 -10.34 -48.97 22.51
N ALA A 569 -10.38 -50.25 22.13
CA ALA A 569 -11.59 -51.08 22.18
C ALA A 569 -12.25 -51.02 23.57
N VAL A 570 -11.43 -51.17 24.61
CA VAL A 570 -11.82 -51.08 26.01
C VAL A 570 -10.75 -50.27 26.76
N PRO A 571 -11.10 -49.34 27.66
CA PRO A 571 -12.47 -48.91 28.02
C PRO A 571 -13.04 -47.84 27.09
N CYS A 572 -12.24 -47.27 26.18
CA CYS A 572 -12.51 -45.96 25.56
C CYS A 572 -13.70 -45.93 24.59
N LEU A 573 -13.88 -46.96 23.75
CA LEU A 573 -15.09 -47.09 22.92
C LEU A 573 -16.31 -47.38 23.80
N LYS A 574 -16.18 -48.29 24.76
CA LYS A 574 -17.26 -48.68 25.70
C LYS A 574 -17.78 -47.53 26.59
N THR A 575 -16.92 -46.57 26.96
CA THR A 575 -17.32 -45.38 27.74
C THR A 575 -17.95 -44.28 26.89
N LYS A 576 -17.72 -44.26 25.58
CA LYS A 576 -18.33 -43.29 24.65
C LYS A 576 -19.58 -43.82 23.95
N SER A 577 -19.76 -45.13 23.89
CA SER A 577 -20.94 -45.77 23.31
C SER A 577 -22.22 -45.48 24.08
N THR A 578 -22.15 -45.01 25.32
CA THR A 578 -23.33 -44.56 26.06
C THR A 578 -23.90 -43.22 25.57
N ASN A 579 -23.22 -42.50 24.66
CA ASN A 579 -23.70 -41.20 24.16
C ASN A 579 -23.61 -40.98 22.63
N ILE A 580 -22.93 -41.84 21.83
CA ILE A 580 -22.68 -41.57 20.39
C ILE A 580 -22.70 -42.81 19.48
N PHE A 581 -22.44 -44.02 19.99
CA PHE A 581 -22.27 -45.23 19.17
C PHE A 581 -23.40 -46.24 19.44
N VAL A 582 -24.01 -46.81 18.39
CA VAL A 582 -24.88 -47.98 18.54
C VAL A 582 -23.98 -49.22 18.66
N VAL A 583 -24.07 -49.91 19.79
CA VAL A 583 -23.32 -51.16 20.02
C VAL A 583 -24.08 -52.29 19.33
N GLY A 584 -23.70 -52.59 18.09
CA GLY A 584 -23.95 -53.92 17.53
C GLY A 584 -23.02 -54.91 18.24
N THR A 585 -23.59 -55.89 18.94
CA THR A 585 -22.84 -56.97 19.59
C THR A 585 -22.00 -57.72 18.55
N MET A 586 -20.68 -57.49 18.55
CA MET A 586 -19.74 -58.41 17.91
C MET A 586 -19.71 -59.70 18.73
N VAL A 587 -20.52 -60.68 18.34
CA VAL A 587 -20.32 -62.06 18.76
C VAL A 587 -19.16 -62.61 17.95
N LYS A 588 -18.04 -62.90 18.62
CA LYS A 588 -16.99 -63.73 18.02
C LYS A 588 -17.51 -65.17 17.98
N SER A 589 -17.85 -65.68 16.80
CA SER A 589 -17.70 -67.12 16.53
C SER A 589 -16.66 -67.28 15.44
N ARG A 590 -15.77 -68.26 15.63
CA ARG A 590 -14.98 -68.81 14.53
C ARG A 590 -15.99 -69.39 13.52
N THR A 591 -15.68 -69.26 12.24
CA THR A 591 -16.46 -69.67 11.05
C THR A 591 -17.73 -68.85 10.73
N THR A 592 -17.60 -68.08 9.65
CA THR A 592 -18.62 -67.55 8.71
C THR A 592 -19.73 -66.64 9.25
N SER A 593 -19.77 -65.40 8.77
CA SER A 593 -20.74 -64.36 9.16
C SER A 593 -21.88 -64.22 8.14
N TYR A 594 -23.12 -64.36 8.58
CA TYR A 594 -24.31 -63.77 7.95
C TYR A 594 -24.98 -62.80 8.93
N LEU A 595 -25.51 -61.68 8.41
CA LEU A 595 -26.25 -60.66 9.16
C LEU A 595 -27.72 -61.07 9.31
N VAL A 596 -28.23 -61.13 10.54
CA VAL A 596 -29.68 -61.17 10.82
C VAL A 596 -30.05 -59.89 11.57
N ALA A 597 -30.92 -59.08 10.96
CA ALA A 597 -31.45 -57.86 11.56
C ALA A 597 -32.72 -58.17 12.36
N GLY A 598 -32.65 -58.10 13.69
CA GLY A 598 -33.81 -58.16 14.57
C GLY A 598 -34.17 -56.77 15.09
N THR A 599 -35.36 -56.27 14.76
CA THR A 599 -35.93 -55.06 15.36
C THR A 599 -36.75 -55.46 16.59
N GLN A 600 -36.36 -55.01 17.78
CA GLN A 600 -37.25 -55.00 18.94
C GLN A 600 -37.58 -53.56 19.33
N ARG A 601 -38.86 -53.22 19.19
CA ARG A 601 -39.47 -52.00 19.75
C ARG A 601 -39.51 -52.13 21.27
N VAL A 602 -38.87 -51.19 21.97
CA VAL A 602 -39.06 -51.02 23.41
C VAL A 602 -40.14 -49.96 23.62
N ASN A 603 -41.31 -50.39 24.08
CA ASN A 603 -42.38 -49.52 24.54
C ASN A 603 -42.10 -49.04 25.98
N ASN A 604 -42.17 -47.72 26.15
CA ASN A 604 -42.58 -46.94 27.33
C ASN A 604 -42.37 -47.52 28.73
N ILE A 605 -41.48 -46.90 29.51
CA ILE A 605 -41.59 -46.84 30.98
C ILE A 605 -41.72 -45.37 31.40
N LYS A 606 -42.82 -45.11 32.11
CA LYS A 606 -43.25 -43.81 32.65
C LYS A 606 -42.35 -43.33 33.78
N ILE A 607 -42.29 -42.01 33.89
CA ILE A 607 -41.75 -41.20 34.98
C ILE A 607 -42.44 -41.55 36.32
N ARG A 608 -41.66 -41.98 37.31
CA ARG A 608 -41.55 -41.34 38.64
C ARG A 608 -40.24 -41.70 39.29
#